data_AF-A0A2E9J1V1-F1
#
_entry.id   AF-A0A2E9J1V1-F1
#
_cell.length_a   1.000
_cell.length_b   1.000
_cell.length_c   1.000
_cell.angle_alpha   90.00
_cell.angle_beta   90.00
_cell.angle_gamma   90.00
#
_symmetry.space_group_name_H-M   'P 1'
#
loop_
_entity.id
_entity.type
_entity.pdbx_description
1 polymer ?
#
loop_
_entity_poly.entity_id
_entity_poly.type
_entity_poly.pdbx_seq_one_letter_code
_entity_poly.pdbx_strand_id
1 'polypeptide(L)' 'MSSSEVIGVDLGGTAIKLGRFSADGTLLAERQVATPQPAMPGAICIALVEAIEALDPERRASLVG' A
#
# COMPACT_ATOMS: atom_id res chain seq x y z
N MET A 1 14.08 9.76 -17.22
CA MET A 1 12.93 8.83 -17.26
C MET A 1 12.46 8.66 -15.84
N SER A 2 11.19 8.98 -15.53
CA SER A 2 10.63 8.70 -14.21
C SER A 2 10.64 7.18 -14.03
N SER A 3 11.36 6.69 -13.02
CA SER A 3 11.32 5.25 -12.70
C SER A 3 9.87 4.91 -12.34
N SER A 4 9.29 3.94 -13.03
CA SER A 4 7.91 3.54 -12.76
C SER A 4 7.90 2.77 -11.44
N GLU A 5 7.37 3.39 -10.40
CA GLU A 5 7.12 2.72 -9.13
C GLU A 5 5.64 2.31 -9.04
N VAL A 6 5.38 1.24 -8.32
CA VAL A 6 4.03 0.69 -8.08
C VAL A 6 3.86 0.31 -6.62
N ILE A 7 2.62 0.29 -6.14
CA ILE A 7 2.28 -0.23 -4.80
C ILE A 7 1.58 -1.58 -4.95
N GLY A 8 2.12 -2.60 -4.32
CA GLY A 8 1.44 -3.88 -4.12
C GLY A 8 0.69 -3.88 -2.78
N VAL A 9 -0.54 -4.39 -2.77
CA VAL A 9 -1.38 -4.50 -1.58
C VAL A 9 -1.81 -5.95 -1.34
N ASP A 10 -1.52 -6.47 -0.15
CA ASP A 10 -2.03 -7.75 0.34
C ASP A 10 -2.97 -7.51 1.53
N LEU A 11 -4.27 -7.70 1.29
CA LEU A 11 -5.33 -7.54 2.28
C LEU A 11 -5.67 -8.89 2.91
N GLY A 12 -5.17 -9.12 4.13
CA GLY A 12 -5.50 -10.28 4.95
C GLY A 12 -6.57 -10.00 6.00
N GLY A 13 -7.06 -11.05 6.66
CA GLY A 13 -8.04 -10.93 7.75
C GLY A 13 -7.49 -10.26 9.01
N THR A 14 -6.16 -10.24 9.18
CA THR A 14 -5.48 -9.71 10.37
C THR A 14 -4.61 -8.50 10.06
N ALA A 15 -3.99 -8.45 8.89
CA ALA A 15 -3.10 -7.38 8.49
C ALA A 15 -3.31 -6.99 7.02
N ILE A 16 -3.08 -5.71 6.75
CA ILE A 16 -2.93 -5.14 5.41
C ILE A 16 -1.43 -4.87 5.23
N LYS A 17 -0.82 -5.46 4.21
CA LYS A 17 0.58 -5.25 3.86
C LYS A 17 0.67 -4.47 2.56
N LEU A 18 1.56 -3.49 2.54
CA LEU A 18 1.82 -2.66 1.39
C LEU A 18 3.32 -2.63 1.12
N GLY A 19 3.69 -2.69 -0.15
CA GLY A 19 5.06 -2.50 -0.60
C GLY A 19 5.10 -1.56 -1.79
N ARG A 20 6.03 -0.61 -1.80
CA ARG A 20 6.35 0.20 -2.97
C ARG A 20 7.55 -0.42 -3.67
N PHE A 21 7.42 -0.68 -4.95
CA PHE A 21 8.41 -1.40 -5.74
C PHE A 21 8.83 -0.59 -6.96
N SER A 22 10.08 -0.73 -7.37
CA SER A 22 10.52 -0.30 -8.71
C SER A 22 10.04 -1.28 -9.79
N ALA A 23 10.13 -0.86 -11.05
CA ALA A 23 9.71 -1.65 -12.21
C ALA A 23 10.42 -3.00 -12.37
N ASP A 24 11.61 -3.17 -11.81
CA ASP A 24 12.39 -4.42 -11.79
C ASP A 24 12.04 -5.33 -10.60
N GLY A 25 11.10 -4.91 -9.74
CA GLY A 25 10.61 -5.68 -8.59
C GLY A 25 11.39 -5.46 -7.30
N THR A 26 12.31 -4.49 -7.23
CA THR A 26 13.00 -4.16 -5.98
C THR A 26 12.04 -3.49 -4.99
N LEU A 27 12.00 -3.97 -3.75
CA LEU A 27 11.24 -3.33 -2.67
C LEU A 27 11.94 -2.05 -2.21
N LEU A 28 11.25 -0.92 -2.35
CA LEU A 28 11.75 0.42 -2.02
C LEU A 28 11.27 0.90 -0.64
N ALA A 29 10.06 0.52 -0.26
CA ALA A 29 9.46 0.80 1.04
C ALA A 29 8.36 -0.21 1.34
N GLU A 30 8.11 -0.51 2.61
CA GLU A 30 7.01 -1.36 3.04
C GLU A 30 6.29 -0.78 4.25
N ARG A 31 5.04 -1.20 4.42
CA ARG A 31 4.22 -0.86 5.57
C ARG A 31 3.25 -1.99 5.86
N GLN A 32 3.03 -2.26 7.14
CA GLN A 32 1.99 -3.17 7.61
C GLN A 32 1.10 -2.45 8.62
N VAL A 33 -0.20 -2.59 8.46
CA VAL A 33 -1.21 -2.11 9.42
C VAL A 33 -2.15 -3.25 9.78
N ALA A 34 -2.78 -3.17 10.96
CA ALA A 34 -3.81 -4.14 11.32
C ALA A 34 -5.06 -3.96 10.45
N THR A 35 -5.68 -5.05 10.04
CA THR A 35 -6.98 -4.99 9.35
C THR A 35 -8.02 -4.51 10.37
N PRO A 36 -8.75 -3.40 10.08
CA PRO A 36 -9.77 -2.89 10.99
C PRO A 36 -10.81 -3.95 11.33
N GLN A 37 -11.26 -3.96 12.59
CA GLN A 37 -12.31 -4.87 13.06
C GLN A 37 -13.51 -4.07 13.58
N PRO A 38 -14.73 -4.35 13.09
CA PRO A 38 -15.05 -5.35 12.07
C PRO A 38 -14.52 -4.95 10.69
N ALA A 39 -14.21 -5.94 9.85
CA ALA A 39 -13.65 -5.79 8.50
C ALA A 39 -14.68 -5.24 7.48
N MET A 40 -15.19 -4.04 7.75
CA MET A 40 -16.18 -3.36 6.93
C MET A 40 -15.48 -2.66 5.75
N PRO A 41 -16.05 -2.70 4.53
CA PRO A 41 -15.42 -2.11 3.35
C PRO A 41 -14.97 -0.66 3.54
N GLY A 42 -15.79 0.18 4.17
CA GLY A 42 -15.44 1.59 4.43
C GLY A 42 -14.24 1.77 5.37
N ALA A 43 -14.16 0.99 6.45
CA ALA A 43 -13.03 1.05 7.38
C ALA A 43 -11.72 0.57 6.73
N ILE A 44 -11.81 -0.50 5.91
CA ILE A 44 -10.69 -0.99 5.12
C ILE A 44 -10.23 0.06 4.10
N CYS A 45 -11.14 0.73 3.40
CA CYS A 45 -10.80 1.80 2.46
C CYS A 45 -10.04 2.94 3.15
N ILE A 46 -10.48 3.38 4.33
CA ILE A 46 -9.79 4.43 5.10
C ILE A 46 -8.38 3.96 5.47
N ALA A 47 -8.24 2.76 6.04
CA ALA A 47 -6.94 2.21 6.43
C ALA A 47 -5.99 2.05 5.23
N LEU A 48 -6.50 1.67 4.06
CA LEU A 48 -5.72 1.59 2.83
C LEU A 48 -5.23 2.97 2.36
N VAL A 49 -6.09 3.98 2.34
CA VAL A 49 -5.72 5.34 1.92
C VAL A 49 -4.66 5.92 2.85
N GLU A 50 -4.86 5.81 4.16
CA GLU A 50 -3.89 6.27 5.17
C GLU A 50 -2.55 5.53 5.05
N ALA A 51 -2.59 4.21 4.83
CA ALA A 51 -1.37 3.42 4.68
C ALA A 51 -0.62 3.75 3.37
N ILE A 52 -1.33 4.00 2.27
CA ILE A 52 -0.75 4.42 0.99
C ILE A 52 -0.10 5.80 1.13
N GLU A 53 -0.79 6.77 1.71
CA GLU A 53 -0.25 8.13 1.93
C GLU A 53 1.01 8.09 2.81
N ALA A 54 1.01 7.25 3.84
CA ALA A 54 2.15 7.10 4.73
C ALA A 54 3.29 6.24 4.16
N LEU A 55 3.05 5.48 3.09
CA LEU A 55 4.06 4.69 2.36
C LEU A 55 4.70 5.49 1.20
N ASP A 56 3.90 6.32 0.53
CA ASP A 56 4.30 7.09 -0.65
C ASP A 56 3.81 8.56 -0.56
N PRO A 57 4.35 9.35 0.40
CA PRO A 57 3.93 10.74 0.60
C PRO A 57 4.26 11.65 -0.58
N GLU A 58 5.25 11.27 -1.38
CA GLU A 58 5.69 11.99 -2.58
C GLU A 58 4.94 11.56 -3.85
N ARG A 59 4.04 10.57 -3.75
CA ARG A 59 3.27 10.01 -4.87
C ARG A 59 4.16 9.58 -6.04
N ARG A 60 5.23 8.85 -5.75
CA ARG A 60 6.15 8.31 -6.75
C ARG A 60 5.55 7.11 -7.48
N ALA A 61 4.69 6.33 -6.81
CA ALA A 61 4.03 5.20 -7.40
C ALA A 61 2.80 5.62 -8.21
N SER A 62 2.72 5.14 -9.44
CA SER A 62 1.66 5.53 -10.39
C SER A 62 0.48 4.56 -10.44
N LEU A 63 0.63 3.36 -9.88
CA LEU A 63 -0.34 2.28 -9.92
C LEU A 63 -0.39 1.54 -8.58
N VAL A 64 -1.56 0.96 -8.29
CA VAL A 64 -1.81 0.06 -7.15
C VAL A 64 -2.37 -1.25 -7.69
N GLY A 65 -1.90 -2.39 -7.18
CA GLY A 65 -2.33 -3.73 -7.60
C GLY A 65 -2.28 -4.76 -6.49
#